data_AF-A0A1Y1YGN2-F1
#
_entry.id   AF-A0A1Y1YGN2-F1
#
_cell.length_a   1.000
_cell.length_b   1.000
_cell.length_c   1.000
_cell.angle_alpha   90.00
_cell.angle_beta   90.00
_cell.angle_gamma   90.00
#
_symmetry.space_group_name_H-M   'P 1'
#
loop_
_entity.id
_entity.type
_entity.pdbx_description
1 polymer ?
#
loop_
_entity_poly.entity_id
_entity_poly.type
_entity_poly.pdbx_seq_one_letter_code
_entity_poly.pdbx_strand_id
1 'polypeptide(L)'
;MLNSNPAKKFTTTTTTTTTTTSTTTTTTINITTTTKSPSPTIDTKYRCGKDFNNKSCSKGECCSKYGYCGTSIDHCGTGCQASYGRCNDGGRCGTDYGKCLNDKQCCSQFGYCDISDAHCGSKCQSKFGLCYGSDDRCGEQYGRCKGNKCCSKWGYCGTSSDHCKKGCQPKYGLCK
;
A
#
# COMPACT_ATOMS: atom_id res chain seq x y z
N MET A 1 20.89 63.30 -1.11
CA MET A 1 19.66 62.86 -0.42
C MET A 1 19.56 61.35 -0.57
N LEU A 2 19.91 60.60 0.49
CA LEU A 2 19.75 59.14 0.55
C LEU A 2 18.25 58.79 0.59
N ASN A 3 17.83 57.70 -0.06
CA ASN A 3 16.64 56.97 0.37
C ASN A 3 16.68 55.47 0.03
N SER A 4 17.20 54.73 1.01
CA SER A 4 16.75 53.46 1.59
C SER A 4 15.93 52.46 0.76
N ASN A 5 16.60 51.33 0.49
CA ASN A 5 16.07 50.04 0.07
C ASN A 5 15.62 49.21 1.31
N PRO A 6 14.38 48.67 1.39
CA PRO A 6 13.98 47.82 2.51
C PRO A 6 14.42 46.36 2.31
N ALA A 7 15.30 45.88 3.19
CA ALA A 7 15.72 44.48 3.28
C ALA A 7 14.55 43.58 3.71
N LYS A 8 14.24 42.55 2.91
CA LYS A 8 13.30 41.48 3.29
C LYS A 8 13.94 40.59 4.35
N LYS A 9 13.34 40.59 5.54
CA LYS A 9 13.74 39.81 6.70
C LYS A 9 13.43 38.32 6.44
N PHE A 10 14.48 37.50 6.40
CA PHE A 10 14.39 36.04 6.29
C PHE A 10 14.05 35.48 7.68
N THR A 11 12.89 34.86 7.84
CA THR A 11 12.45 34.25 9.09
C THR A 11 12.76 32.76 9.05
N THR A 12 13.75 32.33 9.83
CA THR A 12 14.14 30.92 9.97
C THR A 12 13.18 30.23 10.94
N THR A 13 12.34 29.32 10.42
CA THR A 13 11.45 28.48 11.25
C THR A 13 12.23 27.27 11.75
N THR A 14 12.49 27.22 13.05
CA THR A 14 13.10 26.08 13.74
C THR A 14 12.05 25.00 13.97
N THR A 15 12.17 23.86 13.28
CA THR A 15 11.31 22.68 13.48
C THR A 15 11.86 21.84 14.62
N THR A 16 11.21 21.89 15.79
CA THR A 16 11.53 21.05 16.95
C THR A 16 11.07 19.61 16.69
N THR A 17 12.00 18.67 16.57
CA THR A 17 11.72 17.23 16.44
C THR A 17 11.50 16.62 17.82
N THR A 18 10.26 16.25 18.13
CA THR A 18 9.90 15.55 19.37
C THR A 18 10.15 14.06 19.20
N THR A 19 11.19 13.53 19.85
CA THR A 19 11.53 12.10 19.87
C THR A 19 10.62 11.38 20.87
N THR A 20 9.68 10.58 20.38
CA THR A 20 8.84 9.70 21.22
C THR A 20 9.60 8.41 21.55
N THR A 21 10.05 8.29 22.80
CA THR A 21 10.66 7.06 23.33
C THR A 21 9.56 6.03 23.62
N SER A 22 9.55 4.93 22.88
CA SER A 22 8.66 3.78 23.13
C SER A 22 9.22 2.93 24.26
N THR A 23 8.55 2.93 25.41
CA THR A 23 8.85 2.06 26.56
C THR A 23 8.29 0.66 26.31
N THR A 24 9.18 -0.33 26.22
CA THR A 24 8.82 -1.75 26.07
C THR A 24 8.57 -2.36 27.45
N THR A 25 7.32 -2.69 27.76
CA THR A 25 6.96 -3.40 29.00
C THR A 25 7.23 -4.90 28.82
N THR A 26 8.22 -5.43 29.53
CA THR A 26 8.52 -6.87 29.54
C THR A 26 7.62 -7.58 30.56
N THR A 27 6.69 -8.40 30.08
CA THR A 27 5.84 -9.24 30.92
C THR A 27 6.50 -10.61 31.10
N THR A 28 6.88 -10.92 32.34
CA THR A 28 7.42 -12.23 32.74
C THR A 28 6.28 -13.25 32.77
N ILE A 29 6.33 -14.27 31.89
CA ILE A 29 5.38 -15.39 31.89
C ILE A 29 6.01 -16.55 32.67
N ASN A 30 5.34 -16.96 33.75
CA ASN A 30 5.72 -18.12 34.55
C ASN A 30 5.54 -19.40 33.72
N ILE A 31 6.64 -20.11 33.52
CA ILE A 31 6.72 -21.38 32.79
C ILE A 31 6.24 -22.50 33.72
N THR A 32 5.04 -22.98 33.48
CA THR A 32 4.54 -24.22 34.09
C THR A 32 4.78 -25.37 33.10
N THR A 33 5.75 -26.22 33.42
CA THR A 33 6.05 -27.45 32.67
C THR A 33 4.97 -28.49 32.90
N THR A 34 4.14 -28.74 31.89
CA THR A 34 3.28 -29.92 31.82
C THR A 34 3.66 -30.80 30.62
N THR A 35 3.64 -32.09 30.87
CA THR A 35 4.28 -33.17 30.13
C THR A 35 3.48 -33.62 28.90
N LYS A 36 4.24 -34.03 27.87
CA LYS A 36 3.87 -34.83 26.68
C LYS A 36 2.96 -34.14 25.64
N SER A 37 3.60 -33.35 24.78
CA SER A 37 3.00 -32.78 23.56
C SER A 37 2.91 -33.82 22.43
N PRO A 38 1.76 -33.96 21.72
CA PRO A 38 1.70 -34.68 20.46
C PRO A 38 2.55 -33.97 19.41
N SER A 39 3.21 -34.76 18.55
CA SER A 39 4.07 -34.31 17.44
C SER A 39 3.51 -33.06 16.74
N PRO A 40 4.33 -32.02 16.49
CA PRO A 40 3.88 -30.80 15.85
C PRO A 40 3.44 -31.15 14.43
N THR A 41 2.12 -31.17 14.20
CA THR A 41 1.56 -31.11 12.86
C THR A 41 1.96 -29.76 12.31
N ILE A 42 3.07 -29.73 11.55
CA ILE A 42 3.49 -28.52 10.83
C ILE A 42 2.30 -28.11 9.98
N ASP A 43 1.71 -26.95 10.30
CA ASP A 43 0.61 -26.39 9.54
C ASP A 43 1.13 -26.01 8.14
N THR A 44 1.08 -26.97 7.23
CA THR A 44 1.52 -26.83 5.84
C THR A 44 0.55 -26.00 5.02
N LYS A 45 -0.61 -25.59 5.59
CA LYS A 45 -1.65 -24.86 4.87
C LYS A 45 -1.12 -23.54 4.31
N TYR A 46 -0.30 -22.83 5.08
CA TYR A 46 0.25 -21.51 4.70
C TYR A 46 1.65 -21.56 4.13
N ARG A 47 2.19 -22.76 3.84
CA ARG A 47 3.54 -22.91 3.30
C ARG A 47 3.55 -22.84 1.77
N CYS A 48 4.63 -22.31 1.22
CA CYS A 48 4.85 -22.18 -0.21
C CYS A 48 6.35 -22.25 -0.53
N GLY A 49 6.69 -22.44 -1.80
CA GLY A 49 8.07 -22.47 -2.24
C GLY A 49 8.59 -23.88 -2.53
N LYS A 50 9.80 -23.93 -3.07
CA LYS A 50 10.45 -25.19 -3.49
C LYS A 50 10.56 -26.21 -2.35
N ASP A 51 10.81 -25.73 -1.13
CA ASP A 51 11.01 -26.57 0.06
C ASP A 51 9.68 -27.11 0.64
N PHE A 52 8.54 -26.67 0.09
CA PHE A 52 7.19 -27.06 0.53
C PHE A 52 6.40 -27.68 -0.62
N ASN A 53 7.01 -28.68 -1.27
CA ASN A 53 6.42 -29.41 -2.40
C ASN A 53 6.00 -28.52 -3.57
N ASN A 54 6.78 -27.47 -3.85
CA ASN A 54 6.48 -26.48 -4.89
C ASN A 54 5.09 -25.84 -4.75
N LYS A 55 4.57 -25.77 -3.52
CA LYS A 55 3.24 -25.22 -3.26
C LYS A 55 3.25 -23.71 -3.53
N SER A 56 2.21 -23.23 -4.21
CA SER A 56 1.98 -21.82 -4.46
C SER A 56 0.94 -21.26 -3.50
N CYS A 57 1.03 -19.97 -3.22
CA CYS A 57 0.05 -19.26 -2.42
C CYS A 57 -1.25 -19.01 -3.19
N SER A 58 -2.29 -18.63 -2.44
CA SER A 58 -3.58 -18.29 -3.05
C SER A 58 -3.43 -17.06 -3.97
N LYS A 59 -4.40 -16.86 -4.86
CA LYS A 59 -4.38 -15.74 -5.79
C LYS A 59 -4.27 -14.41 -5.04
N GLY A 60 -3.23 -13.64 -5.37
CA GLY A 60 -2.97 -12.32 -4.78
C GLY A 60 -2.07 -12.35 -3.54
N GLU A 61 -1.76 -13.53 -3.01
CA GLU A 61 -0.78 -13.69 -1.94
C GLU A 61 0.64 -13.83 -2.50
N CYS A 62 1.59 -13.50 -1.65
CA CYS A 62 3.01 -13.54 -1.89
C CYS A 62 3.62 -14.74 -1.16
N CYS A 63 4.62 -15.36 -1.77
CA CYS A 63 5.40 -16.39 -1.10
C CYS A 63 6.66 -15.76 -0.52
N SER A 64 6.74 -15.64 0.80
CA SER A 64 7.89 -15.03 1.47
C SER A 64 9.18 -15.79 1.20
N LYS A 65 10.33 -15.14 1.42
CA LYS A 65 11.64 -15.80 1.40
C LYS A 65 11.75 -16.99 2.37
N TYR A 66 10.87 -17.07 3.36
CA TYR A 66 10.81 -18.15 4.37
C TYR A 66 9.78 -19.22 4.02
N GLY A 67 9.15 -19.13 2.85
CA GLY A 67 8.18 -20.10 2.36
C GLY A 67 6.84 -20.03 3.09
N TYR A 68 6.36 -18.81 3.39
CA TYR A 68 5.04 -18.57 3.96
C TYR A 68 4.20 -17.69 3.04
N CYS A 69 2.92 -17.99 2.96
CA CYS A 69 1.95 -17.20 2.22
C CYS A 69 1.42 -16.04 3.05
N GLY A 70 1.34 -14.86 2.42
CA GLY A 70 0.71 -13.69 3.01
C GLY A 70 0.74 -12.49 2.08
N THR A 71 0.18 -11.38 2.51
CA THR A 71 0.06 -10.15 1.70
C THR A 71 0.84 -8.96 2.27
N SER A 72 1.50 -9.13 3.42
CA SER A 72 2.32 -8.07 4.02
C SER A 72 3.62 -7.86 3.25
N ILE A 73 4.27 -6.72 3.48
CA ILE A 73 5.58 -6.40 2.91
C ILE A 73 6.63 -7.47 3.23
N ASP A 74 6.56 -8.13 4.39
CA ASP A 74 7.49 -9.20 4.78
C ASP A 74 7.33 -10.45 3.92
N HIS A 75 6.14 -10.64 3.34
CA HIS A 75 5.84 -11.74 2.43
C HIS A 75 6.15 -11.36 0.99
N CYS A 76 5.84 -10.12 0.61
CA CYS A 76 5.88 -9.68 -0.77
C CYS A 76 7.14 -8.92 -1.19
N GLY A 77 7.93 -8.47 -0.23
CA GLY A 77 9.10 -7.64 -0.45
C GLY A 77 10.30 -8.44 -0.94
N THR A 78 11.50 -7.97 -0.59
CA THR A 78 12.76 -8.56 -1.04
C THR A 78 12.88 -10.04 -0.69
N GLY A 79 13.22 -10.85 -1.69
CA GLY A 79 13.36 -12.31 -1.55
C GLY A 79 12.04 -13.08 -1.63
N CYS A 80 10.92 -12.40 -1.87
CA CYS A 80 9.68 -13.09 -2.23
C CYS A 80 9.92 -14.02 -3.43
N GLN A 81 9.36 -15.23 -3.38
CA GLN A 81 9.55 -16.28 -4.37
C GLN A 81 8.49 -16.17 -5.48
N ALA A 82 8.81 -15.44 -6.55
CA ALA A 82 7.86 -15.07 -7.61
C ALA A 82 7.23 -16.26 -8.37
N SER A 83 7.87 -17.43 -8.35
CA SER A 83 7.32 -18.66 -8.94
C SER A 83 6.18 -19.27 -8.12
N TYR A 84 6.03 -18.88 -6.85
CA TYR A 84 5.08 -19.48 -5.91
C TYR A 84 4.10 -18.47 -5.29
N GLY A 85 4.16 -17.21 -5.73
CA GLY A 85 3.30 -16.15 -5.27
C GLY A 85 3.58 -14.86 -6.02
N ARG A 86 2.75 -13.86 -5.80
CA ARG A 86 2.97 -12.54 -6.37
C ARG A 86 4.08 -11.83 -5.58
N CYS A 87 5.11 -11.32 -6.24
CA CYS A 87 6.16 -10.58 -5.56
C CYS A 87 6.17 -9.12 -5.99
N ASN A 88 6.57 -8.26 -5.06
CA ASN A 88 6.71 -6.84 -5.29
C ASN A 88 8.06 -6.42 -4.72
N ASP A 89 9.09 -6.54 -5.55
CA ASP A 89 10.50 -6.32 -5.24
C ASP A 89 10.79 -4.91 -4.67
N GLY A 90 10.42 -4.67 -3.41
CA GLY A 90 10.51 -3.37 -2.76
C GLY A 90 9.47 -2.34 -3.22
N GLY A 91 8.29 -2.75 -3.68
CA GLY A 91 7.24 -1.81 -4.11
C GLY A 91 7.30 -1.44 -5.60
N ARG A 92 8.06 -2.17 -6.42
CA ARG A 92 8.11 -1.98 -7.87
C ARG A 92 6.83 -2.41 -8.61
N CYS A 93 6.52 -1.71 -9.68
CA CYS A 93 5.44 -2.01 -10.61
C CYS A 93 5.82 -1.60 -12.03
N GLY A 94 5.04 -2.03 -13.01
CA GLY A 94 5.32 -1.75 -14.42
C GLY A 94 5.30 -3.03 -15.25
N THR A 95 5.76 -2.95 -16.50
CA THR A 95 5.78 -4.09 -17.43
C THR A 95 6.53 -5.29 -16.85
N ASP A 96 7.65 -5.06 -16.18
CA ASP A 96 8.51 -6.13 -15.66
C ASP A 96 8.07 -6.66 -14.29
N TYR A 97 7.31 -5.84 -13.53
CA TYR A 97 6.98 -6.11 -12.12
C TYR A 97 5.48 -6.35 -11.89
N GLY A 98 4.63 -6.08 -12.87
CA GLY A 98 3.18 -6.20 -12.78
C GLY A 98 2.51 -5.06 -12.00
N LYS A 99 1.32 -5.35 -11.46
CA LYS A 99 0.48 -4.35 -10.76
C LYS A 99 0.95 -4.10 -9.32
N CYS A 100 0.51 -3.01 -8.71
CA CYS A 100 0.66 -2.73 -7.27
C CYS A 100 -0.22 -3.63 -6.38
N LEU A 101 0.33 -4.06 -5.24
CA LEU A 101 -0.29 -5.09 -4.37
C LEU A 101 -1.62 -4.61 -3.80
N ASN A 102 -1.62 -3.38 -3.28
CA ASN A 102 -2.83 -2.72 -2.87
C ASN A 102 -3.58 -2.23 -4.12
N ASP A 103 -4.86 -2.54 -4.19
CA ASP A 103 -5.72 -2.20 -5.31
C ASP A 103 -6.01 -0.69 -5.44
N LYS A 104 -5.70 0.09 -4.40
CA LYS A 104 -5.75 1.56 -4.39
C LYS A 104 -4.41 2.23 -4.66
N GLN A 105 -3.30 1.48 -4.69
CA GLN A 105 -1.99 2.03 -5.02
C GLN A 105 -1.89 2.34 -6.51
N CYS A 106 -1.22 3.44 -6.78
CA CYS A 106 -0.84 3.91 -8.09
C CYS A 106 0.54 3.37 -8.44
N CYS A 107 0.76 3.09 -9.72
CA CYS A 107 2.08 2.80 -10.23
C CYS A 107 2.64 4.08 -10.83
N SER A 108 3.65 4.70 -10.20
CA SER A 108 4.22 5.94 -10.70
C SER A 108 4.90 5.75 -12.05
N GLN A 109 5.21 6.87 -12.71
CA GLN A 109 6.03 6.85 -13.93
C GLN A 109 7.40 6.18 -13.76
N PHE A 110 7.90 6.09 -12.52
CA PHE A 110 9.18 5.46 -12.19
C PHE A 110 9.05 3.97 -11.81
N GLY A 111 7.84 3.43 -11.87
CA GLY A 111 7.59 2.03 -11.57
C GLY A 111 7.64 1.72 -10.08
N TYR A 112 7.08 2.60 -9.25
CA TYR A 112 6.92 2.39 -7.80
C TYR A 112 5.46 2.52 -7.38
N CYS A 113 5.07 1.74 -6.37
CA CYS A 113 3.73 1.67 -5.81
C CYS A 113 3.57 2.57 -4.60
N ASP A 114 2.62 3.51 -4.67
CA ASP A 114 2.23 4.38 -3.57
C ASP A 114 0.83 4.96 -3.83
N ILE A 115 0.24 5.62 -2.84
CA ILE A 115 -1.04 6.34 -2.92
C ILE A 115 -0.85 7.87 -3.02
N SER A 116 0.38 8.36 -2.88
CA SER A 116 0.67 9.80 -2.89
C SER A 116 0.37 10.47 -4.23
N ASP A 117 0.08 11.77 -4.19
CA ASP A 117 -0.19 12.57 -5.39
C ASP A 117 0.95 12.51 -6.43
N ALA A 118 2.20 12.39 -5.97
CA ALA A 118 3.36 12.24 -6.85
C ALA A 118 3.33 10.93 -7.65
N HIS A 119 2.73 9.87 -7.10
CA HIS A 119 2.64 8.56 -7.77
C HIS A 119 1.34 8.41 -8.57
N CYS A 120 0.25 8.98 -8.06
CA CYS A 120 -1.09 8.87 -8.64
C CYS A 120 -1.41 9.95 -9.68
N GLY A 121 -0.62 11.02 -9.72
CA GLY A 121 -0.78 12.15 -10.62
C GLY A 121 -0.40 11.84 -12.07
N SER A 122 0.10 12.86 -12.76
CA SER A 122 0.47 12.77 -14.17
C SER A 122 1.48 11.66 -14.41
N LYS A 123 1.28 10.89 -15.50
CA LYS A 123 2.12 9.76 -15.93
C LYS A 123 2.10 8.53 -15.00
N CYS A 124 1.13 8.45 -14.09
CA CYS A 124 0.80 7.19 -13.45
C CYS A 124 0.46 6.12 -14.52
N GLN A 125 0.98 4.91 -14.33
CA GLN A 125 0.81 3.79 -15.26
C GLN A 125 -0.49 3.03 -14.93
N SER A 126 -1.60 3.42 -15.55
CA SER A 126 -2.95 2.88 -15.27
C SER A 126 -3.10 1.38 -15.53
N LYS A 127 -2.23 0.79 -16.36
CA LYS A 127 -2.16 -0.67 -16.56
C LYS A 127 -1.67 -1.40 -15.30
N PHE A 128 -0.89 -0.72 -14.45
CA PHE A 128 -0.19 -1.30 -13.31
C PHE A 128 -0.61 -0.75 -11.94
N GLY A 129 -1.42 0.31 -11.89
CA GLY A 129 -1.98 0.84 -10.64
C GLY A 129 -3.24 1.68 -10.84
N LEU A 130 -3.87 2.09 -9.74
CA LEU A 130 -5.13 2.82 -9.73
C LEU A 130 -4.91 4.34 -9.75
N CYS A 131 -4.57 4.86 -10.92
CA CYS A 131 -4.30 6.29 -11.14
C CYS A 131 -5.51 7.19 -10.89
N TYR A 132 -5.28 8.49 -10.78
CA TYR A 132 -6.37 9.47 -10.77
C TYR A 132 -7.09 9.55 -12.12
N GLY A 133 -8.41 9.73 -12.06
CA GLY A 133 -9.18 10.11 -13.23
C GLY A 133 -9.02 11.58 -13.60
N SER A 134 -9.15 11.87 -14.90
CA SER A 134 -9.17 13.23 -15.43
C SER A 134 -10.58 13.82 -15.38
N ASP A 135 -10.68 15.15 -15.44
CA ASP A 135 -11.96 15.87 -15.62
C ASP A 135 -13.02 15.53 -14.57
N ASP A 136 -12.57 15.30 -13.32
CA ASP A 136 -13.39 14.85 -12.19
C ASP A 136 -14.19 13.56 -12.47
N ARG A 137 -13.74 12.74 -13.43
CA ARG A 137 -14.28 11.40 -13.69
C ARG A 137 -13.60 10.36 -12.82
N CYS A 138 -14.34 9.31 -12.50
CA CYS A 138 -13.85 8.15 -11.80
C CYS A 138 -14.62 6.90 -12.21
N GLY A 139 -14.10 5.74 -11.82
CA GLY A 139 -14.66 4.45 -12.18
C GLY A 139 -13.62 3.58 -12.89
N GLU A 140 -14.05 2.41 -13.35
CA GLU A 140 -13.16 1.43 -13.96
C GLU A 140 -12.36 1.97 -15.16
N GLN A 141 -12.98 2.82 -15.98
CA GLN A 141 -12.35 3.41 -17.16
C GLN A 141 -11.48 4.64 -16.85
N TYR A 142 -11.73 5.31 -15.73
CA TYR A 142 -11.13 6.61 -15.44
C TYR A 142 -10.11 6.55 -14.31
N GLY A 143 -10.26 5.63 -13.36
CA GLY A 143 -9.44 5.57 -12.15
C GLY A 143 -10.14 6.16 -10.93
N ARG A 144 -9.36 6.54 -9.92
CA ARG A 144 -9.88 7.02 -8.63
C ARG A 144 -9.95 8.53 -8.55
N CYS A 145 -10.73 9.02 -7.61
CA CYS A 145 -10.77 10.44 -7.31
C CYS A 145 -9.52 10.92 -6.58
N LYS A 146 -9.09 12.14 -6.91
CA LYS A 146 -8.02 12.84 -6.19
C LYS A 146 -8.47 13.33 -4.83
N GLY A 147 -7.59 13.23 -3.84
CA GLY A 147 -7.84 13.67 -2.46
C GLY A 147 -8.95 12.87 -1.79
N ASN A 148 -9.76 13.55 -0.97
CA ASN A 148 -10.79 12.93 -0.14
C ASN A 148 -12.18 12.86 -0.81
N LYS A 149 -12.22 12.82 -2.15
CA LYS A 149 -13.47 12.78 -2.92
C LYS A 149 -14.02 11.35 -3.01
N CYS A 150 -15.34 11.26 -3.10
CA CYS A 150 -16.10 10.04 -3.34
C CYS A 150 -16.32 9.86 -4.84
N CYS A 151 -16.39 8.62 -5.30
CA CYS A 151 -16.75 8.32 -6.67
C CYS A 151 -18.23 7.94 -6.73
N SER A 152 -19.08 8.80 -7.30
CA SER A 152 -20.52 8.55 -7.38
C SER A 152 -20.85 7.35 -8.27
N LYS A 153 -22.09 6.86 -8.18
CA LYS A 153 -22.61 5.84 -9.11
C LYS A 153 -22.55 6.26 -10.58
N TRP A 154 -22.44 7.55 -10.85
CA TRP A 154 -22.40 8.13 -12.19
C TRP A 154 -20.97 8.32 -12.72
N GLY A 155 -19.95 7.92 -11.95
CA GLY A 155 -18.55 8.03 -12.36
C GLY A 155 -18.01 9.45 -12.29
N TYR A 156 -18.45 10.21 -11.29
CA TYR A 156 -17.98 11.57 -11.00
C TYR A 156 -17.44 11.68 -9.58
N CYS A 157 -16.41 12.49 -9.43
CA CYS A 157 -15.75 12.78 -8.17
C CYS A 157 -16.40 13.96 -7.45
N GLY A 158 -16.80 13.76 -6.20
CA GLY A 158 -17.38 14.82 -5.39
C GLY A 158 -17.47 14.46 -3.90
N THR A 159 -17.91 15.40 -3.09
CA THR A 159 -17.99 15.25 -1.62
C THR A 159 -19.42 15.31 -1.09
N SER A 160 -20.42 15.56 -1.94
CA SER A 160 -21.82 15.63 -1.54
C SER A 160 -22.38 14.26 -1.16
N SER A 161 -23.53 14.25 -0.49
CA SER A 161 -24.26 13.01 -0.16
C SER A 161 -24.49 12.11 -1.37
N ASP A 162 -24.76 12.70 -2.54
CA ASP A 162 -25.08 11.96 -3.77
C ASP A 162 -23.85 11.24 -4.34
N HIS A 163 -22.65 11.72 -3.98
CA HIS A 163 -21.39 11.08 -4.34
C HIS A 163 -20.98 10.02 -3.34
N CYS A 164 -21.16 10.30 -2.05
CA CYS A 164 -20.56 9.51 -0.97
C CYS A 164 -21.47 8.42 -0.38
N LYS A 165 -22.81 8.56 -0.52
CA LYS A 165 -23.79 7.62 0.05
C LYS A 165 -24.13 6.51 -0.96
N LYS A 166 -25.44 6.26 -1.17
CA LYS A 166 -25.95 5.14 -1.96
C LYS A 166 -25.39 5.14 -3.39
N GLY A 167 -24.67 4.08 -3.73
CA GLY A 167 -24.08 3.87 -5.05
C GLY A 167 -22.67 4.45 -5.22
N CYS A 168 -22.05 4.96 -4.16
CA CYS A 168 -20.63 5.30 -4.19
C CYS A 168 -19.78 4.06 -4.55
N GLN A 169 -18.74 4.26 -5.37
CA GLN A 169 -17.84 3.21 -5.83
C GLN A 169 -16.56 3.16 -4.95
N PRO A 170 -16.46 2.24 -3.97
CA PRO A 170 -15.43 2.28 -2.91
C PRO A 170 -14.01 1.98 -3.39
N LYS A 171 -13.88 1.36 -4.57
CA LYS A 171 -12.59 1.18 -5.22
C LYS A 171 -12.03 2.51 -5.74
N TYR A 172 -12.89 3.42 -6.18
CA TYR A 172 -12.51 4.63 -6.89
C TYR A 172 -12.68 5.91 -6.06
N GLY A 173 -13.16 5.83 -4.82
CA GLY A 173 -13.30 6.99 -3.92
C GLY A 173 -13.60 6.62 -2.48
N LEU A 174 -13.66 7.63 -1.60
CA LEU A 174 -13.88 7.45 -0.16
C LEU A 174 -15.36 7.41 0.22
N CYS A 175 -16.02 6.26 0.01
CA CYS A 175 -17.42 6.08 0.36
C CYS A 175 -17.68 6.06 1.87
N LYS A 176 -18.87 6.50 2.29
CA LYS A 176 -19.27 6.64 3.70
C LYS A 176 -20.63 6.01 3.96
#